data_AF-A0A8T0B1F8-F1
#
_entry.id   AF-A0A8T0B1F8-F1
#
_cell.length_a   1.000
_cell.length_b   1.000
_cell.length_c   1.000
_cell.angle_alpha   90.00
_cell.angle_beta   90.00
_cell.angle_gamma   90.00
#
_symmetry.space_group_name_H-M   'P 1'
#
loop_
_entity.id
_entity.type
_entity.pdbx_description
1 polymer ?
#
loop_
_entity_poly.entity_id
_entity_poly.type
_entity_poly.pdbx_seq_one_letter_code
_entity_poly.pdbx_strand_id
1 'polypeptide(L)'
;MSEEKDDGETTLPCVLITSCDPEFKEEELVRQILGASSLPEPTKKEDVVVWYPWTINNKYYTADVSFCVVPSPFNMTSEVAQSTQAFIVYFDSKTKDGLIALTPWVALVEELAPEVLILVCDHVCENGVNRQDAQQWCLAHAFELVELNPEELPDEDDDFPESTGVKRIIQALNANVWSSVEMKDEHNQGFGLMSSLVASRHNNPRSKAETQCKSESAEETTDAQKTGSFQNSTEEVDSVVDPMTNMDIQELANLTAGDADVDNFERLFTKLKEMKDKASSMPHEQRKVHAEKVAKAFWMAIGGDQDEIDGLSSGEES
;
A
#
# COMPACT_ATOMS: atom_id res chain seq x y z
N MET A 1 10.21 -23.72 43.69
CA MET A 1 10.28 -23.94 42.25
C MET A 1 9.78 -22.66 41.63
N SER A 2 10.71 -21.87 41.13
CA SER A 2 10.43 -20.57 40.53
C SER A 2 9.95 -20.86 39.11
N GLU A 3 8.73 -20.46 38.80
CA GLU A 3 8.26 -20.40 37.41
C GLU A 3 9.08 -19.32 36.71
N GLU A 4 10.04 -19.75 35.90
CA GLU A 4 10.67 -18.88 34.91
C GLU A 4 9.57 -18.46 33.95
N LYS A 5 9.26 -17.17 33.96
CA LYS A 5 8.51 -16.54 32.88
C LYS A 5 9.35 -16.70 31.62
N ASP A 6 8.85 -17.49 30.70
CA ASP A 6 9.22 -17.42 29.29
C ASP A 6 8.77 -16.04 28.80
N ASP A 7 9.63 -15.02 28.96
CA ASP A 7 9.53 -13.79 28.18
C ASP A 7 9.81 -14.23 26.74
N GLY A 8 8.75 -14.65 26.04
CA GLY A 8 8.81 -14.95 24.62
C GLY A 8 9.22 -13.66 23.91
N GLU A 9 10.52 -13.55 23.64
CA GLU A 9 11.11 -12.45 22.89
C GLU A 9 10.44 -12.44 21.52
N THR A 10 9.45 -11.57 21.34
CA THR A 10 8.71 -11.48 20.08
C THR A 10 9.67 -11.02 19.01
N THR A 11 10.01 -11.92 18.09
CA THR A 11 10.89 -11.64 16.95
C THR A 11 10.28 -10.52 16.12
N LEU A 12 11.01 -9.42 15.94
CA LEU A 12 10.57 -8.30 15.11
C LEU A 12 10.38 -8.75 13.66
N PRO A 13 9.39 -8.20 12.93
CA PRO A 13 9.27 -8.48 11.52
C PRO A 13 10.50 -7.97 10.77
N CYS A 14 10.87 -8.67 9.70
CA CYS A 14 12.02 -8.30 8.90
C CYS A 14 11.73 -8.23 7.40
N VAL A 15 12.54 -7.40 6.73
CA VAL A 15 12.72 -7.35 5.29
C VAL A 15 13.94 -8.20 4.98
N LEU A 16 13.76 -9.34 4.29
CA LEU A 16 14.87 -10.16 3.83
C LEU A 16 15.49 -9.52 2.59
N ILE A 17 16.82 -9.34 2.61
CA ILE A 17 17.59 -8.76 1.51
C ILE A 17 18.70 -9.72 1.09
N THR A 18 18.81 -9.97 -0.21
CA THR A 18 19.88 -10.79 -0.81
C THR A 18 20.25 -10.25 -2.18
N SER A 19 21.44 -10.61 -2.65
CA SER A 19 21.86 -10.44 -4.05
C SER A 19 22.20 -11.77 -4.70
N CYS A 20 21.96 -11.91 -6.01
CA CYS A 20 22.58 -12.96 -6.82
C CYS A 20 23.83 -12.49 -7.59
N ASP A 21 24.15 -11.20 -7.50
CA ASP A 21 25.38 -10.60 -8.01
C ASP A 21 26.42 -10.48 -6.87
N PRO A 22 27.59 -11.14 -6.97
CA PRO A 22 28.64 -11.05 -5.95
C PRO A 22 29.34 -9.68 -5.87
N GLU A 23 29.19 -8.81 -6.88
CA GLU A 23 29.75 -7.45 -6.85
C GLU A 23 28.82 -6.45 -6.14
N PHE A 24 27.53 -6.77 -6.07
CA PHE A 24 26.56 -5.97 -5.35
C PHE A 24 26.72 -6.15 -3.84
N LYS A 25 26.58 -5.04 -3.11
CA LYS A 25 26.66 -5.03 -1.65
C LYS A 25 25.27 -4.76 -1.10
N GLU A 26 24.64 -5.78 -0.54
CA GLU A 26 23.30 -5.67 0.05
C GLU A 26 23.25 -4.59 1.12
N GLU A 27 24.31 -4.43 1.91
CA GLU A 27 24.34 -3.43 2.97
C GLU A 27 24.37 -2.00 2.43
N GLU A 28 24.85 -1.78 1.21
CA GLU A 28 24.78 -0.46 0.57
C GLU A 28 23.32 -0.10 0.21
N LEU A 29 22.53 -1.08 -0.23
CA LEU A 29 21.09 -0.89 -0.41
C LEU A 29 20.38 -0.62 0.92
N VAL A 30 20.71 -1.37 1.98
CA VAL A 30 20.19 -1.11 3.33
C VAL A 30 20.50 0.32 3.77
N ARG A 31 21.75 0.76 3.60
CA ARG A 31 22.19 2.13 3.94
C ARG A 31 21.36 3.19 3.22
N GLN A 32 21.10 2.98 1.92
CA GLN A 32 20.31 3.90 1.11
C GLN A 32 18.84 3.94 1.53
N ILE A 33 18.22 2.78 1.80
CA ILE A 33 16.83 2.70 2.27
C ILE A 33 16.68 3.40 3.63
N LEU A 34 17.65 3.23 4.53
CA LEU A 34 17.69 3.91 5.83
C LEU A 34 17.93 5.42 5.73
N GLY A 35 18.34 5.94 4.55
CA GLY A 35 18.72 7.33 4.37
C GLY A 35 19.93 7.76 5.23
N ALA A 36 20.77 6.80 5.63
CA ALA A 36 21.87 7.04 6.57
C ALA A 36 23.19 7.36 5.85
N SER A 37 24.02 8.24 6.42
CA SER A 37 25.36 8.52 5.91
C SER A 37 26.31 7.33 6.05
N SER A 38 26.09 6.48 7.06
CA SER A 38 26.76 5.21 7.29
C SER A 38 25.76 4.20 7.83
N LEU A 39 26.01 2.90 7.63
CA LEU A 39 25.20 1.86 8.23
C LEU A 39 25.21 1.95 9.76
N PRO A 40 24.05 1.76 10.42
CA PRO A 40 24.00 1.63 11.87
C PRO A 40 24.69 0.35 12.34
N GLU A 41 24.96 0.26 13.64
CA GLU A 41 25.42 -1.01 14.22
C GLU A 41 24.34 -2.09 14.05
N PRO A 42 24.73 -3.31 13.63
CA PRO A 42 23.79 -4.41 13.55
C PRO A 42 23.15 -4.71 14.90
N THR A 43 21.83 -4.91 14.94
CA THR A 43 21.14 -5.40 16.14
C THR A 43 21.53 -6.82 16.48
N LYS A 44 21.81 -7.62 15.44
CA LYS A 44 22.19 -9.02 15.56
C LYS A 44 23.09 -9.44 14.40
N LYS A 45 23.99 -10.38 14.67
CA LYS A 45 24.82 -11.03 13.64
C LYS A 45 24.99 -12.50 13.98
N GLU A 46 24.63 -13.36 13.03
CA GLU A 46 24.78 -14.81 13.14
C GLU A 46 25.50 -15.32 11.90
N ASP A 47 26.76 -15.73 12.08
CA ASP A 47 27.65 -16.13 10.99
C ASP A 47 27.76 -15.03 9.91
N VAL A 48 27.17 -15.28 8.74
CA VAL A 48 27.12 -14.36 7.59
C VAL A 48 25.82 -13.56 7.50
N VAL A 49 24.81 -13.88 8.32
CA VAL A 49 23.53 -13.17 8.36
C VAL A 49 23.62 -11.98 9.31
N VAL A 50 23.15 -10.82 8.86
CA VAL A 50 23.27 -9.55 9.60
C VAL A 50 21.93 -8.83 9.64
N TRP A 51 21.55 -8.34 10.81
CA TRP A 51 20.31 -7.59 11.03
C TRP A 51 20.60 -6.13 11.33
N TYR A 52 19.89 -5.23 10.67
CA TYR A 52 19.96 -3.79 10.90
C TYR A 52 18.60 -3.26 11.38
N PRO A 53 18.58 -2.41 12.42
CA PRO A 53 17.33 -1.86 12.95
C PRO A 53 16.73 -0.85 11.97
N TRP A 54 15.42 -0.85 11.85
CA TRP A 54 14.67 0.18 11.13
C TRP A 54 13.33 0.46 11.80
N THR A 55 13.10 1.71 12.19
CA THR A 55 11.79 2.14 12.66
C THR A 55 11.09 2.91 11.54
N ILE A 56 9.98 2.35 11.06
CA ILE A 56 9.06 3.08 10.20
C ILE A 56 8.27 4.02 11.08
N ASN A 57 8.26 5.30 10.70
CA ASN A 57 7.54 6.33 11.42
C ASN A 57 6.94 7.29 10.40
N ASN A 58 5.72 7.00 9.95
CA ASN A 58 5.02 7.81 8.95
C ASN A 58 3.82 8.54 9.57
N LYS A 59 2.99 9.21 8.75
CA LYS A 59 1.84 9.98 9.23
C LYS A 59 0.82 9.15 10.00
N TYR A 60 0.71 7.85 9.70
CA TYR A 60 -0.37 6.97 10.15
C TYR A 60 0.05 6.05 11.29
N TYR A 61 1.27 5.53 11.26
CA TYR A 61 1.74 4.53 12.20
C TYR A 61 3.24 4.60 12.49
N THR A 62 3.65 3.91 13.56
CA THR A 62 5.03 3.51 13.83
C THR A 62 5.14 1.99 13.76
N ALA A 63 6.27 1.46 13.29
CA ALA A 63 6.53 0.03 13.30
C ALA A 63 8.03 -0.23 13.42
N ASP A 64 8.42 -1.11 14.34
CA ASP A 64 9.80 -1.58 14.45
C ASP A 64 10.01 -2.79 13.55
N VAL A 65 10.93 -2.65 12.61
CA VAL A 65 11.25 -3.62 11.55
C VAL A 65 12.77 -3.83 11.57
N SER A 66 13.24 -4.96 11.05
CA SER A 66 14.68 -5.16 10.80
C SER A 66 14.95 -5.45 9.33
N PHE A 67 16.05 -4.95 8.79
CA PHE A 67 16.60 -5.48 7.54
C PHE A 67 17.45 -6.69 7.87
N CYS A 68 17.18 -7.83 7.25
CA CYS A 68 17.93 -9.07 7.43
C CYS A 68 18.67 -9.39 6.13
N VAL A 69 19.98 -9.21 6.11
CA VAL A 69 20.84 -9.54 4.97
C VAL A 69 21.20 -11.02 5.02
N VAL A 70 20.72 -11.79 4.05
CA VAL A 70 20.89 -13.25 3.98
C VAL A 70 21.56 -13.61 2.65
N PRO A 71 22.88 -13.84 2.61
CA PRO A 71 23.62 -14.00 1.34
C PRO A 71 23.26 -15.24 0.52
N SER A 72 22.60 -16.23 1.12
CA SER A 72 22.29 -17.49 0.45
C SER A 72 21.02 -18.15 1.01
N PRO A 73 20.24 -18.88 0.19
CA PRO A 73 19.14 -19.71 0.67
C PRO A 73 19.57 -20.71 1.76
N PHE A 74 20.84 -21.14 1.76
CA PHE A 74 21.39 -22.06 2.77
C PHE A 74 21.61 -21.39 4.14
N ASN A 75 21.61 -20.07 4.20
CA ASN A 75 21.68 -19.30 5.44
C ASN A 75 20.29 -18.99 6.02
N MET A 76 19.23 -19.50 5.40
CA MET A 76 17.87 -19.34 5.87
C MET A 76 17.63 -20.14 7.15
N THR A 77 17.50 -19.47 8.30
CA THR A 77 17.14 -20.10 9.57
C THR A 77 15.63 -20.04 9.81
N SER A 78 15.12 -20.84 10.76
CA SER A 78 13.71 -20.80 11.14
C SER A 78 13.29 -19.44 11.71
N GLU A 79 14.19 -18.73 12.37
CA GLU A 79 13.94 -17.37 12.90
C GLU A 79 13.80 -16.35 11.78
N VAL A 80 14.69 -16.40 10.78
CA VAL A 80 14.56 -15.55 9.58
C VAL A 80 13.24 -15.85 8.87
N ALA A 81 12.90 -17.13 8.71
CA ALA A 81 11.67 -17.54 8.02
C ALA A 81 10.41 -17.01 8.71
N GLN A 82 10.35 -17.14 10.03
CA GLN A 82 9.18 -16.71 10.81
C GLN A 82 9.02 -15.19 10.90
N SER A 83 10.12 -14.43 10.80
CA SER A 83 10.11 -12.97 10.86
C SER A 83 9.93 -12.29 9.49
N THR A 84 10.16 -12.99 8.38
CA THR A 84 10.13 -12.39 7.02
C THR A 84 8.71 -11.97 6.63
N GLN A 85 8.51 -10.67 6.37
CA GLN A 85 7.24 -10.11 5.86
C GLN A 85 7.39 -9.38 4.52
N ALA A 86 8.63 -9.06 4.13
CA ALA A 86 8.98 -8.52 2.84
C ALA A 86 10.27 -9.16 2.33
N PHE A 87 10.41 -9.27 1.01
CA PHE A 87 11.61 -9.79 0.37
C PHE A 87 12.05 -8.87 -0.75
N ILE A 88 13.34 -8.51 -0.73
CA ILE A 88 13.99 -7.70 -1.75
C ILE A 88 15.19 -8.49 -2.26
N VAL A 89 15.28 -8.69 -3.57
CA VAL A 89 16.41 -9.37 -4.18
C VAL A 89 17.00 -8.58 -5.32
N TYR A 90 18.32 -8.41 -5.29
CA TYR A 90 19.07 -7.81 -6.38
C TYR A 90 19.51 -8.86 -7.40
N PHE A 91 19.40 -8.53 -8.68
CA PHE A 91 20.01 -9.28 -9.77
C PHE A 91 20.78 -8.37 -10.73
N ASP A 92 21.89 -8.88 -11.27
CA ASP A 92 22.60 -8.23 -12.36
C ASP A 92 21.88 -8.49 -13.69
N SER A 93 21.23 -7.46 -14.22
CA SER A 93 20.53 -7.51 -15.49
C SER A 93 21.48 -7.72 -16.69
N LYS A 94 22.79 -7.44 -16.59
CA LYS A 94 23.74 -7.71 -17.68
C LYS A 94 23.99 -9.21 -17.87
N THR A 95 23.71 -10.01 -16.85
CA THR A 95 23.82 -11.47 -16.90
C THR A 95 22.53 -12.07 -17.45
N LYS A 96 22.58 -12.65 -18.67
CA LYS A 96 21.41 -13.23 -19.38
C LYS A 96 20.59 -14.22 -18.54
N ASP A 97 21.27 -15.03 -17.75
CA ASP A 97 20.65 -16.04 -16.88
C ASP A 97 20.49 -15.53 -15.43
N GLY A 98 20.59 -14.21 -15.20
CA GLY A 98 20.56 -13.61 -13.86
C GLY A 98 19.29 -13.95 -13.08
N LEU A 99 18.15 -14.04 -13.76
CA LEU A 99 16.87 -14.44 -13.15
C LEU A 99 16.82 -15.92 -12.77
N ILE A 100 17.59 -16.80 -13.43
CA ILE A 100 17.61 -18.23 -13.10
C ILE A 100 18.23 -18.44 -11.72
N ALA A 101 19.22 -17.63 -11.33
CA ALA A 101 19.86 -17.66 -10.02
C ALA A 101 18.88 -17.44 -8.85
N LEU A 102 17.71 -16.85 -9.13
CA LEU A 102 16.65 -16.59 -8.14
C LEU A 102 15.76 -17.80 -7.88
N THR A 103 15.84 -18.86 -8.69
CA THR A 103 14.95 -20.04 -8.57
C THR A 103 14.93 -20.65 -7.16
N PRO A 104 16.06 -20.82 -6.46
CA PRO A 104 16.05 -21.32 -5.08
C PRO A 104 15.32 -20.39 -4.10
N TRP A 105 15.39 -19.06 -4.32
CA TRP A 105 14.68 -18.07 -3.52
C TRP A 105 13.19 -18.06 -3.80
N VAL A 106 12.77 -18.21 -5.06
CA VAL A 106 11.35 -18.31 -5.45
C VAL A 106 10.65 -19.41 -4.65
N ALA A 107 11.24 -20.61 -4.60
CA ALA A 107 10.65 -21.73 -3.86
C ALA A 107 10.49 -21.43 -2.35
N LEU A 108 11.42 -20.67 -1.75
CA LEU A 108 11.32 -20.26 -0.35
C LEU A 108 10.22 -19.21 -0.15
N VAL A 109 10.16 -18.18 -1.00
CA VAL A 109 9.16 -17.11 -0.82
C VAL A 109 7.74 -17.56 -1.16
N GLU A 110 7.56 -18.57 -2.02
CA GLU A 110 6.26 -19.22 -2.21
C GLU A 110 5.76 -19.91 -0.93
N GLU A 111 6.67 -20.45 -0.11
CA GLU A 111 6.32 -21.05 1.19
C GLU A 111 6.07 -19.98 2.26
N LEU A 112 6.91 -18.94 2.31
CA LEU A 112 6.81 -17.86 3.30
C LEU A 112 5.65 -16.89 3.02
N ALA A 113 5.31 -16.70 1.75
CA ALA A 113 4.29 -15.78 1.26
C ALA A 113 4.36 -14.35 1.86
N PRO A 114 5.51 -13.65 1.79
CA PRO A 114 5.60 -12.26 2.23
C PRO A 114 4.70 -11.34 1.39
N GLU A 115 4.21 -10.26 1.98
CA GLU A 115 3.25 -9.36 1.33
C GLU A 115 3.91 -8.43 0.30
N VAL A 116 5.21 -8.18 0.45
CA VAL A 116 5.99 -7.31 -0.43
C VAL A 116 7.14 -8.10 -1.05
N LEU A 117 7.16 -8.19 -2.37
CA LEU A 117 8.17 -8.86 -3.18
C LEU A 117 8.75 -7.86 -4.18
N ILE A 118 10.05 -7.53 -4.06
CA ILE A 118 10.70 -6.54 -4.93
C ILE A 118 11.93 -7.15 -5.59
N LEU A 119 11.93 -7.14 -6.92
CA LEU A 119 13.08 -7.49 -7.74
C LEU A 119 13.82 -6.21 -8.10
N VAL A 120 15.10 -6.13 -7.74
CA VAL A 120 15.92 -4.94 -7.91
C VAL A 120 17.03 -5.19 -8.92
N CYS A 121 17.28 -4.24 -9.81
CA CYS A 121 18.50 -4.18 -10.62
C CYS A 121 19.01 -2.73 -10.69
N ASP A 122 20.21 -2.52 -11.21
CA ASP A 122 20.69 -1.15 -11.48
C ASP A 122 19.82 -0.47 -12.55
N HIS A 123 19.82 -1.03 -13.75
CA HIS A 123 18.89 -0.75 -14.85
C HIS A 123 18.78 -2.02 -15.68
N VAL A 124 17.69 -2.15 -16.45
CA VAL A 124 17.51 -3.26 -17.38
C VAL A 124 18.48 -3.17 -18.56
N CYS A 125 18.98 -4.31 -19.04
CA CYS A 125 20.01 -4.38 -20.07
C CYS A 125 19.50 -5.16 -21.29
N GLU A 126 19.40 -4.48 -22.44
CA GLU A 126 18.95 -5.09 -23.70
C GLU A 126 19.82 -6.28 -24.17
N ASN A 127 21.09 -6.31 -23.79
CA ASN A 127 22.02 -7.40 -24.13
C ASN A 127 22.05 -8.54 -23.08
N GLY A 128 21.40 -8.33 -21.94
CA GLY A 128 21.26 -9.28 -20.84
C GLY A 128 19.80 -9.67 -20.66
N VAL A 129 19.22 -9.31 -19.51
CA VAL A 129 17.79 -9.40 -19.21
C VAL A 129 17.15 -8.05 -19.54
N ASN A 130 16.42 -7.98 -20.64
CA ASN A 130 15.72 -6.77 -21.05
C ASN A 130 14.49 -6.49 -20.15
N ARG A 131 13.88 -5.31 -20.35
CA ARG A 131 12.69 -4.87 -19.60
C ARG A 131 11.54 -5.87 -19.67
N GLN A 132 11.25 -6.36 -20.87
CA GLN A 132 10.11 -7.26 -21.11
C GLN A 132 10.29 -8.59 -20.36
N ASP A 133 11.48 -9.18 -20.43
CA ASP A 133 11.79 -10.44 -19.76
C ASP A 133 11.72 -10.30 -18.23
N ALA A 134 12.29 -9.20 -17.69
CA ALA A 134 12.22 -8.90 -16.25
C ALA A 134 10.77 -8.69 -15.79
N GLN A 135 9.97 -7.92 -16.53
CA GLN A 135 8.56 -7.68 -16.20
C GLN A 135 7.72 -8.96 -16.27
N GLN A 136 7.92 -9.80 -17.29
CA GLN A 136 7.22 -11.07 -17.42
C GLN A 136 7.58 -12.02 -16.27
N TRP A 137 8.85 -12.04 -15.86
CA TRP A 137 9.30 -12.81 -14.71
C TRP A 137 8.66 -12.29 -13.41
N CYS A 138 8.60 -10.97 -13.22
CA CYS A 138 7.97 -10.34 -12.08
C CYS A 138 6.47 -10.68 -11.98
N LEU A 139 5.73 -10.57 -13.09
CA LEU A 139 4.31 -10.95 -13.13
C LEU A 139 4.08 -12.43 -12.80
N ALA A 140 4.98 -13.32 -13.23
CA ALA A 140 4.86 -14.76 -12.98
C ALA A 140 5.05 -15.12 -11.50
N HIS A 141 5.86 -14.36 -10.76
CA HIS A 141 6.22 -14.64 -9.36
C HIS A 141 5.68 -13.59 -8.37
N ALA A 142 4.82 -12.68 -8.83
CA ALA A 142 4.25 -11.57 -8.06
C ALA A 142 5.27 -10.57 -7.47
N PHE A 143 6.43 -10.42 -8.12
CA PHE A 143 7.40 -9.38 -7.77
C PHE A 143 7.06 -8.05 -8.44
N GLU A 144 7.46 -6.95 -7.81
CA GLU A 144 7.57 -5.66 -8.44
C GLU A 144 9.00 -5.44 -8.94
N LEU A 145 9.18 -5.02 -10.20
CA LEU A 145 10.49 -4.63 -10.72
C LEU A 145 10.81 -3.18 -10.32
N VAL A 146 11.97 -2.98 -9.68
CA VAL A 146 12.49 -1.65 -9.36
C VAL A 146 13.92 -1.50 -9.89
N GLU A 147 14.09 -0.58 -10.82
CA GLU A 147 15.41 -0.14 -11.28
C GLU A 147 15.95 0.96 -10.34
N LEU A 148 17.18 0.81 -9.86
CA LEU A 148 17.83 1.79 -8.99
C LEU A 148 18.21 3.07 -9.74
N ASN A 149 18.63 2.93 -10.99
CA ASN A 149 19.07 4.01 -11.88
C ASN A 149 18.47 3.80 -13.29
N PRO A 150 17.13 3.88 -13.46
CA PRO A 150 16.49 3.65 -14.75
C PRO A 150 16.98 4.66 -15.80
N GLU A 151 17.17 4.20 -17.04
CA GLU A 151 17.56 5.06 -18.16
C GLU A 151 16.41 5.98 -18.61
N GLU A 152 15.18 5.47 -18.52
CA GLU A 152 13.95 6.19 -18.83
C GLU A 152 13.30 6.64 -17.52
N LEU A 153 13.34 7.94 -17.27
CA LEU A 153 12.65 8.53 -16.13
C LEU A 153 11.18 8.79 -16.47
N PRO A 154 10.28 8.69 -15.47
CA PRO A 154 8.90 9.14 -15.62
C PRO A 154 8.84 10.60 -16.06
N ASP A 155 7.82 10.96 -16.84
CA ASP A 155 7.60 12.33 -17.28
C ASP A 155 7.33 13.23 -16.07
N GLU A 156 8.16 14.27 -15.87
CA GLU A 156 7.99 15.20 -14.75
C GLU A 156 6.75 16.09 -14.92
N ASP A 157 6.24 16.22 -16.14
CA ASP A 157 5.01 16.94 -16.45
C ASP A 157 3.74 16.10 -16.19
N ASP A 158 3.88 14.82 -15.85
CA ASP A 158 2.75 14.00 -15.39
C ASP A 158 2.27 14.50 -14.02
N ASP A 159 0.96 14.58 -13.81
CA ASP A 159 0.37 15.06 -12.53
C ASP A 159 0.76 14.13 -11.36
N PHE A 160 1.05 12.86 -11.66
CA PHE A 160 1.43 11.83 -10.69
C PHE A 160 2.61 11.01 -11.20
N PRO A 161 3.83 11.59 -11.25
CA PRO A 161 4.98 10.90 -11.77
C PRO A 161 5.30 9.68 -10.89
N GLU A 162 5.49 8.53 -11.51
CA GLU A 162 5.86 7.31 -10.81
C GLU A 162 7.16 7.53 -10.03
N SER A 163 7.30 6.91 -8.86
CA SER A 163 8.57 6.92 -8.15
C SER A 163 9.44 5.76 -8.64
N THR A 164 10.75 5.99 -8.70
CA THR A 164 11.73 4.98 -9.10
C THR A 164 12.80 4.77 -8.02
N GLY A 165 13.65 3.75 -8.21
CA GLY A 165 14.78 3.43 -7.34
C GLY A 165 14.43 3.27 -5.86
N VAL A 166 15.34 3.69 -4.99
CA VAL A 166 15.21 3.53 -3.53
C VAL A 166 13.96 4.21 -2.99
N LYS A 167 13.54 5.34 -3.59
CA LYS A 167 12.30 6.03 -3.20
C LYS A 167 11.09 5.12 -3.38
N ARG A 168 11.02 4.36 -4.47
CA ARG A 168 9.94 3.40 -4.71
C ARG A 168 9.95 2.25 -3.72
N ILE A 169 11.13 1.70 -3.42
CA ILE A 169 11.31 0.65 -2.39
C ILE A 169 10.76 1.13 -1.05
N ILE A 170 11.17 2.33 -0.61
CA ILE A 170 10.70 2.92 0.66
C ILE A 170 9.18 3.07 0.67
N GLN A 171 8.57 3.51 -0.44
CA GLN A 171 7.12 3.64 -0.54
C GLN A 171 6.40 2.30 -0.42
N ALA A 172 6.87 1.26 -1.10
CA ALA A 172 6.30 -0.09 -1.00
C ALA A 172 6.38 -0.63 0.44
N LEU A 173 7.53 -0.46 1.11
CA LEU A 173 7.71 -0.88 2.50
C LEU A 173 6.85 -0.07 3.50
N ASN A 174 6.66 1.24 3.26
CA ASN A 174 5.77 2.07 4.09
C ASN A 174 4.29 1.75 3.89
N ALA A 175 3.90 1.26 2.71
CA ALA A 175 2.53 0.86 2.40
C ALA A 175 2.18 -0.52 2.99
N ASN A 176 3.17 -1.30 3.43
CA ASN A 176 2.95 -2.59 4.05
C ASN A 176 2.32 -2.47 5.45
N VAL A 177 1.58 -3.51 5.87
CA VAL A 177 1.00 -3.62 7.21
C VAL A 177 1.85 -4.58 8.04
N TRP A 178 2.78 -4.01 8.80
CA TRP A 178 3.74 -4.75 9.62
C TRP A 178 3.10 -5.35 10.87
N SER A 179 3.55 -6.52 11.32
CA SER A 179 3.04 -7.11 12.57
C SER A 179 3.36 -6.31 13.82
N SER A 180 4.35 -5.41 13.75
CA SER A 180 4.74 -4.46 14.80
C SER A 180 4.09 -3.08 14.65
N VAL A 181 3.03 -2.96 13.84
CA VAL A 181 2.36 -1.67 13.58
C VAL A 181 1.64 -1.14 14.83
N GLU A 182 1.91 0.12 15.15
CA GLU A 182 1.24 0.90 16.17
C GLU A 182 0.64 2.16 15.54
N MET A 183 -0.69 2.26 15.53
CA MET A 183 -1.40 3.39 14.92
C MET A 183 -1.26 4.65 15.78
N LYS A 184 -1.10 5.82 15.15
CA LYS A 184 -1.05 7.09 15.86
C LYS A 184 -2.46 7.59 16.16
N ASP A 185 -2.73 7.86 17.44
CA ASP A 185 -4.07 8.22 17.95
C ASP A 185 -4.64 9.54 17.40
N GLU A 186 -3.78 10.50 17.00
CA GLU A 186 -4.22 11.86 16.65
C GLU A 186 -4.97 11.97 15.31
N HIS A 187 -4.97 10.94 14.46
CA HIS A 187 -5.70 10.91 13.18
C HIS A 187 -7.01 10.08 13.22
N ASN A 188 -7.40 9.57 14.39
CA ASN A 188 -8.47 8.59 14.50
C ASN A 188 -9.90 9.19 14.52
N GLN A 189 -10.05 10.51 14.34
CA GLN A 189 -11.37 11.15 14.23
C GLN A 189 -11.97 11.11 12.81
N GLY A 190 -11.18 10.83 11.77
CA GLY A 190 -11.62 10.87 10.36
C GLY A 190 -11.51 9.56 9.56
N PHE A 191 -10.91 8.48 10.09
CA PHE A 191 -10.59 7.26 9.30
C PHE A 191 -10.96 5.94 9.99
N GLY A 192 -12.19 5.81 10.50
CA GLY A 192 -12.67 4.60 11.20
C GLY A 192 -12.55 3.27 10.42
N LEU A 193 -12.43 3.34 9.08
CA LEU A 193 -12.29 2.17 8.21
C LEU A 193 -10.88 1.54 8.29
N MET A 194 -9.81 2.33 8.39
CA MET A 194 -8.44 1.80 8.41
C MET A 194 -8.12 1.09 9.72
N SER A 195 -8.59 1.65 10.85
CA SER A 195 -8.48 1.00 12.15
C SER A 195 -9.14 -0.39 12.15
N SER A 196 -10.28 -0.52 11.46
CA SER A 196 -11.02 -1.78 11.34
C SER A 196 -10.29 -2.83 10.48
N LEU A 197 -9.57 -2.42 9.41
CA LEU A 197 -8.77 -3.33 8.59
C LEU A 197 -7.57 -3.90 9.35
N VAL A 198 -6.88 -3.07 10.14
CA VAL A 198 -5.75 -3.50 10.98
C VAL A 198 -6.23 -4.38 12.13
N ALA A 199 -7.32 -4.01 12.81
CA ALA A 199 -7.91 -4.81 13.88
C ALA A 199 -8.37 -6.21 13.41
N SER A 200 -8.80 -6.33 12.14
CA SER A 200 -9.23 -7.60 11.56
C SER A 200 -8.09 -8.61 11.36
N ARG A 201 -6.84 -8.15 11.26
CA ARG A 201 -5.67 -9.03 11.12
C ARG A 201 -5.20 -9.63 12.45
N HIS A 202 -5.34 -8.90 13.55
CA HIS A 202 -4.90 -9.36 14.88
C HIS A 202 -5.90 -10.30 15.58
N ASN A 203 -7.11 -10.50 15.03
CA ASN A 203 -8.18 -11.21 15.74
C ASN A 203 -8.56 -12.58 15.13
N ASN A 204 -7.62 -13.32 14.53
CA ASN A 204 -7.92 -14.64 13.98
C ASN A 204 -7.42 -15.82 14.83
N PRO A 205 -8.11 -16.20 15.93
CA PRO A 205 -8.24 -17.60 16.27
C PRO A 205 -9.38 -18.18 15.43
N ARG A 206 -9.00 -19.00 14.46
CA ARG A 206 -9.86 -19.80 13.58
C ARG A 206 -10.88 -20.60 14.40
N SER A 207 -12.10 -20.08 14.62
CA SER A 207 -13.23 -20.86 15.16
C SER A 207 -14.39 -20.90 14.18
N LYS A 208 -14.61 -22.08 13.61
CA LYS A 208 -15.83 -22.44 12.89
C LYS A 208 -17.02 -22.38 13.86
N ALA A 209 -18.00 -21.51 13.60
CA ALA A 209 -19.31 -21.63 14.20
C ALA A 209 -20.37 -21.12 13.23
N GLU A 210 -21.40 -21.93 13.07
CA GLU A 210 -22.42 -21.90 12.05
C GLU A 210 -23.38 -20.71 12.21
N THR A 211 -23.66 -20.03 11.10
CA THR A 211 -24.71 -19.02 11.00
C THR A 211 -26.07 -19.68 11.11
N GLN A 212 -26.84 -19.34 12.14
CA GLN A 212 -28.27 -19.63 12.19
C GLN A 212 -29.04 -18.30 12.27
N CYS A 213 -29.52 -17.84 11.11
CA CYS A 213 -30.45 -16.72 11.01
C CYS A 213 -31.77 -17.06 11.69
N LYS A 214 -32.23 -16.20 12.60
CA LYS A 214 -33.63 -16.13 12.99
C LYS A 214 -34.13 -14.71 12.74
N SER A 215 -35.00 -14.62 11.75
CA SER A 215 -35.93 -13.53 11.49
C SER A 215 -36.90 -13.34 12.65
N GLU A 216 -37.13 -12.10 13.08
CA GLU A 216 -38.39 -11.67 13.67
C GLU A 216 -38.54 -10.14 13.48
N SER A 217 -39.79 -9.74 13.35
CA SER A 217 -40.30 -8.56 12.65
C SER A 217 -40.97 -7.54 13.58
N ALA A 218 -41.14 -6.31 13.07
CA ALA A 218 -41.96 -5.19 13.58
C ALA A 218 -41.37 -4.43 14.79
N GLU A 219 -41.48 -3.11 14.95
CA GLU A 219 -42.59 -2.19 14.65
C GLU A 219 -42.10 -0.76 14.31
N GLU A 220 -42.97 -0.03 13.59
CA GLU A 220 -42.93 1.42 13.37
C GLU A 220 -42.99 2.19 14.69
N THR A 221 -42.21 3.26 14.82
CA THR A 221 -42.65 4.48 15.53
C THR A 221 -42.09 5.73 14.88
N THR A 222 -43.01 6.65 14.59
CA THR A 222 -42.89 8.02 14.07
C THR A 222 -42.25 8.99 15.06
N ASP A 223 -41.42 9.93 14.57
CA ASP A 223 -41.49 11.39 14.86
C ASP A 223 -40.35 12.12 14.12
N ALA A 224 -40.66 12.96 13.12
CA ALA A 224 -41.00 14.38 13.23
C ALA A 224 -39.78 15.33 13.27
N GLN A 225 -39.51 15.89 12.10
CA GLN A 225 -39.08 17.27 11.81
C GLN A 225 -38.19 17.99 12.84
N LYS A 226 -36.96 18.31 12.40
CA LYS A 226 -36.46 19.69 12.55
C LYS A 226 -35.68 20.13 11.32
N THR A 227 -36.40 20.83 10.46
CA THR A 227 -35.90 21.73 9.44
C THR A 227 -35.03 22.82 10.07
N GLY A 228 -33.77 22.88 9.66
CA GLY A 228 -32.85 24.00 9.90
C GLY A 228 -32.32 24.49 8.55
N SER A 229 -33.06 25.40 7.92
CA SER A 229 -32.64 26.13 6.73
C SER A 229 -31.51 27.08 7.09
N PHE A 230 -30.33 26.94 6.47
CA PHE A 230 -29.37 28.03 6.33
C PHE A 230 -29.07 28.29 4.85
N GLN A 231 -29.05 29.57 4.53
CA GLN A 231 -29.27 30.16 3.21
C GLN A 231 -28.00 30.19 2.37
N ASN A 232 -28.22 30.12 1.06
CA ASN A 232 -27.31 30.40 -0.05
C ASN A 232 -26.25 31.46 0.22
N SER A 233 -25.01 31.15 -0.15
CA SER A 233 -24.12 32.11 -0.78
C SER A 233 -23.73 31.54 -2.14
N THR A 234 -24.34 32.12 -3.17
CA THR A 234 -24.05 31.91 -4.58
C THR A 234 -22.76 32.63 -4.93
N GLU A 235 -21.73 31.89 -5.31
CA GLU A 235 -20.70 32.39 -6.22
C GLU A 235 -20.82 31.60 -7.53
N GLU A 236 -21.24 32.33 -8.56
CA GLU A 236 -21.36 31.87 -9.93
C GLU A 236 -19.95 31.70 -10.52
N VAL A 237 -19.51 30.45 -10.70
CA VAL A 237 -18.48 30.12 -11.68
C VAL A 237 -19.11 29.22 -12.71
N ASP A 238 -19.37 29.82 -13.87
CA ASP A 238 -19.87 29.22 -15.09
C ASP A 238 -18.92 28.11 -15.56
N SER A 239 -19.20 26.86 -15.20
CA SER A 239 -18.66 25.70 -15.88
C SER A 239 -19.83 24.75 -16.15
N VAL A 240 -19.97 24.35 -17.42
CA VAL A 240 -21.04 23.49 -17.92
C VAL A 240 -21.03 22.17 -17.16
N VAL A 241 -21.77 22.11 -16.06
CA VAL A 241 -22.00 20.90 -15.29
C VAL A 241 -23.11 20.11 -15.96
N ASP A 242 -22.79 18.93 -16.49
CA ASP A 242 -23.80 17.97 -16.90
C ASP A 242 -24.64 17.61 -15.65
N PRO A 243 -25.94 17.94 -15.61
CA PRO A 243 -26.82 17.71 -14.46
C PRO A 243 -26.81 16.25 -13.99
N MET A 244 -26.49 15.32 -14.89
CA MET A 244 -26.43 13.90 -14.61
C MET A 244 -25.26 13.54 -13.68
N THR A 245 -24.10 14.17 -13.86
CA THR A 245 -22.91 13.94 -13.02
C THR A 245 -23.12 14.35 -11.56
N ASN A 246 -23.86 15.43 -11.32
CA ASN A 246 -24.15 15.89 -9.96
C ASN A 246 -25.12 14.93 -9.24
N MET A 247 -26.07 14.36 -9.99
CA MET A 247 -27.00 13.35 -9.48
C MET A 247 -26.28 12.05 -9.14
N ASP A 248 -25.33 11.62 -9.97
CA ASP A 248 -24.49 10.43 -9.73
C ASP A 248 -23.60 10.61 -8.49
N ILE A 249 -23.02 11.80 -8.33
CA ILE A 249 -22.21 12.20 -7.17
C ILE A 249 -23.03 12.18 -5.87
N GLN A 250 -24.24 12.71 -5.91
CA GLN A 250 -25.12 12.75 -4.74
C GLN A 250 -25.63 11.34 -4.37
N GLU A 251 -25.84 10.47 -5.36
CA GLU A 251 -26.15 9.07 -5.14
C GLU A 251 -25.00 8.32 -4.47
N LEU A 252 -23.75 8.52 -4.93
CA LEU A 252 -22.57 7.97 -4.25
C LEU A 252 -22.51 8.41 -2.79
N ALA A 253 -22.69 9.71 -2.51
CA ALA A 253 -22.60 10.22 -1.15
C ALA A 253 -23.66 9.60 -0.21
N ASN A 254 -24.87 9.39 -0.72
CA ASN A 254 -25.94 8.74 0.04
C ASN A 254 -25.66 7.25 0.29
N LEU A 255 -25.05 6.55 -0.68
CA LEU A 255 -24.65 5.15 -0.51
C LEU A 255 -23.52 5.01 0.52
N THR A 256 -22.59 5.97 0.58
CA THR A 256 -21.48 5.93 1.55
C THR A 256 -21.91 6.29 2.97
N ALA A 257 -22.89 7.17 3.14
CA ALA A 257 -23.43 7.58 4.45
C ALA A 257 -24.54 6.65 4.99
N GLY A 258 -25.01 5.70 4.18
CA GLY A 258 -26.06 4.73 4.54
C GLY A 258 -25.56 3.58 5.42
N ASP A 259 -26.49 2.77 5.92
CA ASP A 259 -26.19 1.61 6.76
C ASP A 259 -25.29 0.60 6.01
N ALA A 260 -24.39 -0.06 6.74
CA ALA A 260 -23.36 -0.95 6.18
C ALA A 260 -23.92 -2.33 5.80
N ASP A 261 -24.93 -2.37 4.93
CA ASP A 261 -25.48 -3.59 4.36
C ASP A 261 -24.81 -3.95 3.02
N VAL A 262 -24.76 -5.23 2.70
CA VAL A 262 -24.09 -5.80 1.52
C VAL A 262 -24.66 -5.22 0.22
N ASP A 263 -25.98 -5.01 0.17
CA ASP A 263 -26.67 -4.42 -0.98
C ASP A 263 -26.25 -2.96 -1.24
N ASN A 264 -25.90 -2.23 -0.18
CA ASN A 264 -25.44 -0.85 -0.27
C ASN A 264 -24.00 -0.78 -0.84
N PHE A 265 -23.14 -1.71 -0.42
CA PHE A 265 -21.78 -1.84 -0.93
C PHE A 265 -21.74 -2.27 -2.41
N GLU A 266 -22.56 -3.25 -2.81
CA GLU A 266 -22.64 -3.66 -4.23
C GLU A 266 -23.13 -2.53 -5.14
N ARG A 267 -24.07 -1.70 -4.67
CA ARG A 267 -24.53 -0.51 -5.38
C ARG A 267 -23.45 0.55 -5.50
N LEU A 268 -22.66 0.77 -4.44
CA LEU A 268 -21.53 1.70 -4.46
C LEU A 268 -20.50 1.30 -5.54
N PHE A 269 -20.12 0.02 -5.60
CA PHE A 269 -19.18 -0.48 -6.61
C PHE A 269 -19.76 -0.43 -8.03
N THR A 270 -21.05 -0.72 -8.18
CA THR A 270 -21.75 -0.59 -9.47
C THR A 270 -21.73 0.87 -9.94
N LYS A 271 -22.00 1.82 -9.04
CA LYS A 271 -22.01 3.25 -9.36
C LYS A 271 -20.62 3.80 -9.67
N LEU A 272 -19.60 3.41 -8.90
CA LEU A 272 -18.19 3.73 -9.19
C LEU A 272 -17.77 3.22 -10.57
N LYS A 273 -18.19 2.01 -10.94
CA LYS A 273 -17.94 1.44 -12.25
C LYS A 273 -18.63 2.24 -13.37
N GLU A 274 -19.89 2.62 -13.21
CA GLU A 274 -20.61 3.45 -14.17
C GLU A 274 -19.92 4.81 -14.39
N MET A 275 -19.47 5.44 -13.31
CA MET A 275 -18.77 6.73 -13.37
C MET A 275 -17.38 6.61 -14.00
N LYS A 276 -16.67 5.49 -13.77
CA LYS A 276 -15.41 5.16 -14.45
C LYS A 276 -15.62 4.95 -15.95
N ASP A 277 -16.65 4.19 -16.34
CA ASP A 277 -16.97 3.93 -17.73
C ASP A 277 -17.35 5.24 -18.46
N LYS A 278 -18.11 6.13 -17.80
CA LYS A 278 -18.42 7.47 -18.30
C LYS A 278 -17.16 8.32 -18.49
N ALA A 279 -16.26 8.32 -17.50
CA ALA A 279 -14.97 9.03 -17.59
C ALA A 279 -14.12 8.49 -18.75
N SER A 280 -14.10 7.18 -19.00
CA SER A 280 -13.29 6.59 -20.08
C SER A 280 -13.66 7.09 -21.48
N SER A 281 -14.88 7.61 -21.67
CA SER A 281 -15.37 8.17 -22.93
C SER A 281 -15.02 9.65 -23.15
N MET A 282 -14.45 10.33 -22.15
CA MET A 282 -14.16 11.77 -22.19
C MET A 282 -12.72 12.07 -22.65
N PRO A 283 -12.46 13.22 -23.30
CA PRO A 283 -11.10 13.73 -23.55
C PRO A 283 -10.30 13.94 -22.25
N HIS A 284 -8.97 13.95 -22.33
CA HIS A 284 -8.07 14.04 -21.16
C HIS A 284 -8.41 15.19 -20.20
N GLU A 285 -8.55 16.41 -20.71
CA GLU A 285 -8.87 17.59 -19.89
C GLU A 285 -10.21 17.45 -19.13
N GLN A 286 -11.21 16.89 -19.79
CA GLN A 286 -12.53 16.67 -19.17
C GLN A 286 -12.53 15.48 -18.21
N ARG A 287 -11.70 14.46 -18.47
CA ARG A 287 -11.48 13.34 -17.54
C ARG A 287 -10.86 13.82 -16.25
N LYS A 288 -9.92 14.75 -16.31
CA LYS A 288 -9.27 15.36 -15.14
C LYS A 288 -10.29 16.06 -14.24
N VAL A 289 -11.08 16.98 -14.81
CA VAL A 289 -12.14 17.70 -14.08
C VAL A 289 -13.21 16.73 -13.54
N HIS A 290 -13.58 15.70 -14.30
CA HIS A 290 -14.53 14.70 -13.83
C HIS A 290 -13.96 13.91 -12.65
N ALA A 291 -12.74 13.38 -12.75
CA ALA A 291 -12.08 12.62 -11.69
C ALA A 291 -11.92 13.45 -10.41
N GLU A 292 -11.52 14.72 -10.52
CA GLU A 292 -11.44 15.64 -9.39
C GLU A 292 -12.79 15.78 -8.67
N LYS A 293 -13.89 15.97 -9.41
CA LYS A 293 -15.24 16.06 -8.84
C LYS A 293 -15.67 14.79 -8.13
N VAL A 294 -15.40 13.63 -8.73
CA VAL A 294 -15.72 12.33 -8.12
C VAL A 294 -14.90 12.11 -6.85
N ALA A 295 -13.61 12.45 -6.87
CA ALA A 295 -12.73 12.30 -5.72
C ALA A 295 -13.15 13.21 -4.55
N LYS A 296 -13.42 14.49 -4.81
CA LYS A 296 -13.91 15.44 -3.78
C LYS A 296 -15.24 14.99 -3.19
N ALA A 297 -16.17 14.55 -4.04
CA ALA A 297 -17.46 14.02 -3.61
C ALA A 297 -17.32 12.78 -2.72
N PHE A 298 -16.49 11.83 -3.14
CA PHE A 298 -16.24 10.61 -2.38
C PHE A 298 -15.54 10.90 -1.05
N TRP A 299 -14.60 11.84 -1.03
CA TRP A 299 -13.91 12.31 0.17
C TRP A 299 -14.89 12.87 1.22
N MET A 300 -15.76 13.78 0.81
CA MET A 300 -16.80 14.32 1.69
C MET A 300 -17.75 13.22 2.19
N ALA A 301 -18.07 12.26 1.34
CA ALA A 301 -19.00 11.18 1.66
C ALA A 301 -18.48 10.19 2.71
N ILE A 302 -17.16 9.98 2.78
CA ILE A 302 -16.54 9.15 3.83
C ILE A 302 -16.24 9.93 5.13
N GLY A 303 -16.69 11.19 5.22
CA GLY A 303 -16.51 12.04 6.40
C GLY A 303 -15.25 12.91 6.39
N GLY A 304 -14.61 13.09 5.23
CA GLY A 304 -13.51 14.04 5.06
C GLY A 304 -13.99 15.50 5.05
N ASP A 305 -13.20 16.41 5.60
CA ASP A 305 -13.57 17.82 5.72
C ASP A 305 -13.26 18.59 4.43
N GLN A 306 -14.11 19.57 4.10
CA GLN A 306 -13.92 20.42 2.90
C GLN A 306 -12.61 21.22 2.97
N ASP A 307 -12.21 21.64 4.17
CA ASP A 307 -10.97 22.37 4.41
C ASP A 307 -9.70 21.55 4.08
N GLU A 308 -9.81 20.22 4.03
CA GLU A 308 -8.69 19.34 3.67
C GLU A 308 -8.47 19.23 2.15
N ILE A 309 -9.47 19.61 1.36
CA ILE A 309 -9.45 19.55 -0.12
C ILE A 309 -9.49 20.93 -0.77
N ASP A 310 -9.79 21.98 -0.02
CA ASP A 310 -9.72 23.37 -0.47
C ASP A 310 -8.26 23.80 -0.65
N GLY A 311 -7.87 24.09 -1.90
CA GLY A 311 -6.49 24.45 -2.28
C GLY A 311 -5.73 23.35 -3.03
N LEU A 312 -6.28 22.13 -3.16
CA LEU A 312 -5.73 21.06 -4.00
C LEU A 312 -6.17 21.15 -5.47
N SER A 313 -6.97 22.17 -5.82
CA SER A 313 -7.38 22.42 -7.20
C SER A 313 -6.14 22.64 -8.05
N SER A 314 -6.00 21.90 -9.15
CA SER A 314 -5.01 22.20 -10.19
C SER A 314 -5.46 23.46 -10.93
N GLY A 315 -5.40 24.61 -10.24
CA GLY A 315 -5.48 25.90 -10.88
C GLY A 315 -4.20 26.10 -11.66
N GLU A 316 -4.26 25.98 -12.98
CA GLU A 316 -3.34 26.67 -13.86
C GLU A 316 -3.43 28.18 -13.55
N GLU A 317 -2.61 28.68 -12.63
CA GLU A 317 -2.26 30.10 -12.64
C GLU A 317 -1.35 30.32 -13.85
N SER A 318 -1.94 30.85 -14.93
CA SER A 318 -1.21 31.43 -16.08
C SER A 318 -0.37 32.64 -15.68
#